data_AF-A0A3B9TST6-F1
#
_entry.id   AF-A0A3B9TST6-F1
#
_cell.length_a   1.000
_cell.length_b   1.000
_cell.length_c   1.000
_cell.angle_alpha   90.00
_cell.angle_beta   90.00
_cell.angle_gamma   90.00
#
_symmetry.space_group_name_H-M   'P 1'
#
loop_
_entity.id
_entity.type
_entity.pdbx_description
1 polymer ?
#
loop_
_entity_poly.entity_id
_entity_poly.type
_entity_poly.pdbx_seq_one_letter_code
_entity_poly.pdbx_strand_id
1 'polypeptide(L)'
;LLGTRFTMVEDFYATRLREGFGIDVILPDEGQIGRIDAVIFDELCRGIVEDSSRNSYLEIMDGLAARGAEGIILGCTEIEMLVKPEHHALPLYDTTLLHARHAVEWALSGD
;
A
#
# COMPACT_ATOMS: atom_id res chain seq x y z
N LEU A 1 4.52 -1.53 -3.45
CA LEU A 1 3.39 -2.12 -2.69
C LEU A 1 3.72 -1.97 -1.21
N LEU A 2 2.84 -1.34 -0.43
CA LEU A 2 2.97 -1.25 1.04
C LEU A 2 1.77 -1.96 1.66
N GLY A 3 2.01 -2.86 2.61
CA GLY A 3 0.96 -3.64 3.26
C GLY A 3 1.53 -4.41 4.43
N THR A 4 0.80 -5.40 4.94
CA THR A 4 1.39 -6.34 5.91
C THR A 4 2.60 -7.05 5.28
N ARG A 5 3.50 -7.57 6.12
CA ARG A 5 4.61 -8.42 5.68
C ARG A 5 4.11 -9.55 4.80
N PHE A 6 3.01 -10.20 5.19
CA PHE A 6 2.40 -11.28 4.43
C PHE A 6 2.01 -10.82 3.01
N THR A 7 1.34 -9.68 2.88
CA THR A 7 0.97 -9.11 1.57
C THR A 7 2.17 -8.73 0.71
N MET A 8 3.27 -8.27 1.32
CA MET A 8 4.46 -7.81 0.60
C MET A 8 5.41 -8.95 0.22
N VAL A 9 5.54 -9.99 1.05
CA VAL A 9 6.54 -11.06 0.87
C VAL A 9 5.98 -12.28 0.17
N GLU A 10 4.71 -12.62 0.41
CA GLU A 10 4.10 -13.77 -0.26
C GLU A 10 3.75 -13.46 -1.71
N ASP A 11 3.92 -14.47 -2.57
CA ASP A 11 3.82 -14.29 -4.02
C ASP A 11 2.40 -13.93 -4.50
N PHE A 12 1.35 -14.29 -3.76
CA PHE A 12 -0.03 -14.25 -4.25
C PHE A 12 -0.47 -12.89 -4.80
N TYR A 13 -0.04 -11.79 -4.17
CA TYR A 13 -0.45 -10.44 -4.56
C TYR A 13 0.42 -9.91 -5.70
N ALA A 14 1.74 -9.96 -5.51
CA ALA A 14 2.69 -9.44 -6.49
C ALA A 14 2.68 -10.22 -7.81
N THR A 15 2.56 -11.56 -7.73
CA THR A 15 2.47 -12.43 -8.91
C THR A 15 1.18 -12.15 -9.68
N ARG A 16 0.04 -11.96 -9.01
CA ARG A 16 -1.22 -11.62 -9.70
C ARG A 16 -1.13 -10.29 -10.45
N LEU A 17 -0.48 -9.28 -9.87
CA LEU A 17 -0.25 -8.00 -10.55
C LEU A 17 0.68 -8.14 -11.76
N ARG A 18 1.77 -8.89 -11.62
CA ARG A 18 2.73 -9.10 -12.69
C ARG A 18 2.17 -9.93 -13.83
N GLU A 19 1.64 -11.11 -13.54
CA GLU A 19 1.17 -12.06 -14.55
C GLU A 19 -0.18 -11.68 -15.14
N GLY A 20 -1.09 -11.12 -14.32
CA GLY A 20 -2.44 -10.76 -14.75
C GLY A 20 -2.51 -9.42 -15.47
N PHE A 21 -1.62 -8.48 -15.15
CA PHE A 21 -1.74 -7.09 -15.61
C PHE A 21 -0.43 -6.49 -16.13
N GLY A 22 0.69 -7.23 -16.12
CA GLY A 22 1.99 -6.71 -16.56
C GLY A 22 2.54 -5.61 -15.66
N ILE A 23 2.10 -5.54 -14.39
CA ILE A 23 2.53 -4.52 -13.44
C ILE A 23 3.72 -5.04 -12.65
N ASP A 24 4.88 -4.39 -12.82
CA ASP A 24 6.06 -4.67 -12.02
C ASP A 24 5.90 -4.14 -10.60
N VAL A 25 6.22 -5.00 -9.62
CA VAL A 25 6.08 -4.68 -8.20
C VAL A 25 7.44 -4.46 -7.56
N ILE A 26 7.67 -3.23 -7.11
CA ILE A 26 8.85 -2.85 -6.32
C ILE A 26 8.47 -2.92 -4.83
N LEU A 27 9.27 -3.67 -4.07
CA LEU A 27 9.11 -3.85 -2.64
C LEU A 27 10.17 -3.06 -1.85
N PRO A 28 9.83 -2.59 -0.63
CA PRO A 28 10.82 -2.10 0.34
C PRO A 28 11.84 -3.18 0.71
N ASP A 29 12.95 -2.79 1.34
CA ASP A 29 13.88 -3.77 1.91
C ASP A 29 13.31 -4.45 3.17
N GLU A 30 13.98 -5.50 3.64
CA GLU A 30 13.53 -6.30 4.79
C GLU A 30 13.33 -5.50 6.08
N GLY A 31 14.19 -4.50 6.34
CA GLY A 31 14.08 -3.64 7.51
C GLY A 31 12.88 -2.70 7.40
N GLN A 32 12.66 -2.15 6.21
CA GLN A 32 11.51 -1.31 5.90
C GLN A 32 10.19 -2.11 5.97
N ILE A 33 10.17 -3.34 5.46
CA ILE A 33 9.04 -4.28 5.59
C ILE A 33 8.70 -4.50 7.06
N GLY A 34 9.71 -4.78 7.91
CA GLY A 34 9.50 -4.95 9.34
C GLY A 34 8.94 -3.70 10.02
N ARG A 35 9.41 -2.51 9.63
CA ARG A 35 8.89 -1.23 10.14
C ARG A 35 7.44 -0.99 9.73
N ILE A 36 7.10 -1.24 8.47
CA ILE A 36 5.72 -1.09 7.96
C ILE A 36 4.78 -2.02 8.73
N ASP A 37 5.15 -3.28 8.89
CA ASP A 37 4.34 -4.29 9.59
C ASP A 37 4.12 -3.93 11.07
N ALA A 38 5.19 -3.50 11.76
CA ALA A 38 5.10 -3.02 13.13
C ALA A 38 4.17 -1.81 13.25
N VAL A 39 4.28 -0.81 12.36
CA VAL A 39 3.37 0.35 12.37
C VAL A 39 1.92 -0.07 12.16
N ILE A 40 1.65 -1.01 11.25
CA ILE A 40 0.29 -1.51 11.02
C ILE A 40 -0.29 -2.11 12.31
N PHE A 41 0.40 -3.05 12.94
CA PHE A 41 -0.15 -3.80 14.07
C PHE A 41 -0.04 -3.07 15.42
N ASP A 42 1.09 -2.43 15.68
CA ASP A 42 1.38 -1.81 16.98
C ASP A 42 0.77 -0.41 17.11
N GLU A 43 0.43 0.25 15.99
CA GLU A 43 -0.11 1.60 15.97
C GLU A 43 -1.48 1.66 15.26
N LEU A 44 -1.53 1.43 13.95
CA LEU A 44 -2.71 1.76 13.14
C LEU A 44 -3.93 0.90 13.48
N CYS A 45 -3.76 -0.42 13.66
CA CYS A 45 -4.83 -1.32 14.12
C CYS A 45 -5.34 -0.97 15.53
N ARG A 46 -4.60 -0.15 16.29
CA ARG A 46 -4.99 0.35 17.61
C ARG A 46 -5.54 1.78 17.56
N GLY A 47 -5.70 2.34 16.36
CA GLY A 47 -6.17 3.70 16.13
C GLY A 47 -5.14 4.78 16.46
N ILE A 48 -3.86 4.41 16.59
CA ILE A 48 -2.76 5.34 16.90
C ILE A 48 -2.15 5.80 15.57
N VAL A 49 -2.04 7.11 15.38
CA VAL A 49 -1.42 7.71 14.18
C VAL A 49 -0.31 8.65 14.64
N GLU A 50 0.94 8.25 14.35
CA GLU A 50 2.13 8.97 14.75
C GLU A 50 2.79 9.68 13.55
N ASP A 51 3.20 10.94 13.74
CA ASP A 51 3.91 11.70 12.71
C ASP A 51 5.26 11.07 12.36
N SER A 52 5.93 10.45 13.35
CA SER A 52 7.18 9.73 13.14
C SER A 52 7.00 8.51 12.23
N SER A 53 5.89 7.79 12.37
CA SER A 53 5.53 6.67 11.50
C SER A 53 5.17 7.15 10.10
N ARG A 54 4.47 8.28 9.98
CA ARG A 54 4.21 8.89 8.67
C ARG A 54 5.51 9.26 7.95
N ASN A 55 6.44 9.92 8.64
CA ASN A 55 7.73 10.29 8.06
C ASN A 55 8.51 9.06 7.60
N SER A 56 8.50 7.98 8.39
CA SER A 56 9.10 6.70 8.01
C SER A 56 8.46 6.11 6.75
N TYR A 57 7.13 6.19 6.60
CA TYR A 57 6.45 5.76 5.37
C TYR A 57 6.83 6.62 4.17
N LEU A 58 6.88 7.94 4.34
CA LEU A 58 7.26 8.87 3.26
C LEU A 58 8.70 8.63 2.79
N GLU A 59 9.64 8.42 3.70
CA GLU A 59 11.03 8.08 3.35
C GLU A 59 11.12 6.77 2.56
N ILE A 60 10.32 5.75 2.93
CA ILE A 60 10.25 4.50 2.18
C ILE A 60 9.66 4.74 0.79
N MET A 61 8.59 5.52 0.69
CA MET A 61 7.92 5.85 -0.58
C MET A 61 8.84 6.63 -1.52
N ASP A 62 9.60 7.60 -1.00
CA ASP A 62 10.61 8.34 -1.75
C ASP A 62 11.71 7.41 -2.28
N GLY A 63 12.16 6.46 -1.46
CA GLY A 63 13.11 5.42 -1.86
C GLY A 63 12.58 4.51 -2.98
N LEU A 64 11.29 4.15 -2.93
CA LEU A 64 10.63 3.39 -4.00
C LEU A 64 10.47 4.23 -5.27
N ALA A 65 10.12 5.51 -5.15
CA ALA A 65 10.03 6.44 -6.27
C ALA A 65 11.38 6.59 -6.98
N ALA A 66 12.47 6.74 -6.23
CA ALA A 66 13.82 6.80 -6.76
C ALA A 66 14.25 5.51 -7.49
N ARG A 67 13.63 4.37 -7.16
CA ARG A 67 13.82 3.08 -7.84
C ARG A 67 12.90 2.88 -9.05
N GLY A 68 12.12 3.89 -9.43
CA GLY A 68 11.26 3.88 -10.60
C GLY A 68 9.81 3.51 -10.31
N ALA A 69 9.36 3.52 -9.05
CA ALA A 69 7.93 3.37 -8.78
C ALA A 69 7.14 4.56 -9.34
N GLU A 70 6.09 4.28 -10.08
CA GLU A 70 5.19 5.30 -10.68
C GLU A 70 3.91 5.49 -9.85
N GLY A 71 3.72 4.69 -8.81
CA GLY A 71 2.57 4.71 -7.92
C GLY A 71 2.77 3.80 -6.72
N ILE A 72 2.02 4.05 -5.65
CA ILE A 72 2.10 3.29 -4.41
C ILE A 72 0.75 2.63 -4.12
N ILE A 73 0.74 1.30 -4.06
CA ILE A 73 -0.42 0.53 -3.62
C ILE A 73 -0.47 0.51 -2.09
N LEU A 74 -1.59 0.95 -1.52
CA LEU A 74 -1.92 0.84 -0.10
C LEU A 74 -2.69 -0.48 0.10
N GLY A 75 -1.94 -1.54 0.38
CA GLY A 75 -2.41 -2.92 0.49
C GLY A 75 -2.96 -3.32 1.86
N CYS A 76 -3.11 -2.36 2.78
CA CYS A 76 -3.77 -2.53 4.07
C CYS A 76 -4.65 -1.31 4.30
N THR A 77 -5.91 -1.52 4.69
CA THR A 77 -6.91 -0.47 4.94
C THR A 77 -6.43 0.64 5.88
N GLU A 78 -5.66 0.26 6.87
CA GLU A 78 -5.19 1.10 7.95
C GLU A 78 -4.15 2.12 7.47
N ILE A 79 -3.41 1.84 6.39
CA ILE A 79 -2.34 2.72 5.89
C ILE A 79 -2.93 4.08 5.44
N GLU A 80 -4.17 4.10 4.96
CA GLU A 80 -4.86 5.34 4.61
C GLU A 80 -5.06 6.30 5.80
N MET A 81 -5.08 5.76 7.03
CA MET A 81 -5.17 6.60 8.23
C MET A 81 -3.87 7.41 8.44
N LEU A 82 -2.75 6.90 7.92
CA LEU A 82 -1.42 7.46 8.12
C LEU A 82 -0.98 8.36 6.95
N VAL A 83 -1.17 7.90 5.72
CA VAL A 83 -0.68 8.56 4.50
C VAL A 83 -1.85 8.87 3.56
N LYS A 84 -1.84 10.08 2.99
CA LYS A 84 -2.89 10.61 2.12
C LYS A 84 -2.28 11.17 0.82
N PRO A 85 -3.07 11.35 -0.25
CA PRO A 85 -2.55 11.86 -1.53
C PRO A 85 -1.79 13.19 -1.42
N GLU A 86 -2.17 14.07 -0.49
CA GLU A 86 -1.47 15.34 -0.24
C GLU A 86 -0.07 15.19 0.38
N HIS A 87 0.27 14.02 0.90
CA HIS A 87 1.55 13.78 1.59
C HIS A 87 2.68 13.31 0.67
N HIS A 88 2.38 12.88 -0.57
CA HIS A 88 3.38 12.31 -1.46
C HIS A 88 3.09 12.60 -2.93
N ALA A 89 4.14 12.74 -3.75
CA ALA A 89 4.00 13.13 -5.16
C ALA A 89 3.47 12.00 -6.05
N LEU A 90 3.83 10.74 -5.76
CA LEU A 90 3.29 9.60 -6.50
C LEU A 90 1.82 9.35 -6.17
N PRO A 91 1.00 8.93 -7.15
CA PRO A 91 -0.38 8.52 -6.91
C PRO A 91 -0.44 7.36 -5.91
N LEU A 92 -1.39 7.47 -4.97
CA LEU A 92 -1.69 6.44 -3.99
C LEU A 92 -2.94 5.67 -4.42
N TYR A 93 -2.84 4.36 -4.43
CA TYR A 93 -3.93 3.45 -4.81
C TYR A 93 -4.41 2.72 -3.57
N ASP A 94 -5.48 3.22 -2.97
CA ASP A 94 -6.18 2.48 -1.93
C ASP A 94 -6.94 1.30 -2.51
N THR A 95 -6.44 0.13 -2.18
CA THR A 95 -7.01 -1.14 -2.62
C THR A 95 -8.44 -1.33 -2.13
N THR A 96 -8.80 -0.79 -0.97
CA THR A 96 -10.12 -1.02 -0.37
C THR A 96 -11.18 -0.14 -1.00
N LEU A 97 -10.91 1.17 -1.15
CA LEU A 97 -11.79 2.07 -1.88
C LEU A 97 -11.95 1.64 -3.33
N LEU A 98 -10.87 1.24 -4.01
CA LEU A 98 -10.95 0.72 -5.38
C LEU A 98 -11.82 -0.54 -5.45
N HIS A 99 -11.64 -1.47 -4.51
CA HIS A 99 -12.44 -2.70 -4.45
C HIS A 99 -13.92 -2.39 -4.19
N ALA A 100 -14.23 -1.53 -3.21
CA ALA A 100 -15.60 -1.15 -2.87
C ALA A 100 -16.30 -0.46 -4.04
N ARG A 101 -15.61 0.44 -4.74
CA ARG A 101 -16.13 1.09 -5.95
C ARG A 101 -16.43 0.07 -7.04
N HIS A 102 -15.50 -0.84 -7.31
CA HIS A 102 -15.71 -1.87 -8.32
C HIS A 102 -16.86 -2.82 -7.96
N ALA A 103 -17.01 -3.15 -6.68
CA ALA A 103 -18.14 -3.97 -6.21
C ALA A 103 -19.50 -3.29 -6.47
N VAL A 104 -19.59 -1.97 -6.25
CA VAL A 104 -20.80 -1.19 -6.56
C VAL A 104 -21.03 -1.11 -8.07
N GLU A 105 -19.99 -0.82 -8.85
CA GLU A 105 -20.06 -0.79 -10.33
C GLU A 105 -20.56 -2.12 -10.89
N TRP A 106 -20.02 -3.23 -10.39
CA TRP A 106 -20.43 -4.59 -10.79
C TRP A 106 -21.89 -4.90 -10.41
N ALA A 107 -22.32 -4.53 -9.19
CA ALA A 107 -23.72 -4.72 -8.79
C ALA A 107 -24.71 -3.91 -9.64
N LEU A 108 -24.27 -2.77 -10.20
CA LEU A 108 -25.08 -1.91 -11.06
C LEU A 108 -25.00 -2.27 -12.56
N SER A 109 -23.99 -3.05 -12.99
CA SER A 109 -23.83 -3.40 -14.41
C SER A 109 -24.81 -4.46 -14.91
N GLY A 110 -25.56 -5.12 -14.00
CA GLY A 110 -26.72 -5.95 -14.36
C GLY A 110 -26.40 -7.29 -15.03
N ASP A 111 -25.16 -7.78 -14.91
CA ASP A 111 -24.76 -9.14 -15.32
C ASP A 111 -24.92 -10.14 -14.17
#